data_AF-A0A3S5DD05-F1
#
_entry.id   AF-A0A3S5DD05-F1
#
_cell.length_a   1.000
_cell.length_b   1.000
_cell.length_c   1.000
_cell.angle_alpha   90.00
_cell.angle_beta   90.00
_cell.angle_gamma   90.00
#
_symmetry.space_group_name_H-M   'P 1'
#
loop_
_entity.id
_entity.type
_entity.pdbx_description
1 polymer ?
#
loop_
_entity_poly.entity_id
_entity_poly.type
_entity_poly.pdbx_seq_one_letter_code
_entity_poly.pdbx_strand_id
1 'polypeptide(L)'
;MGQNKDDALNFGGQQQELWCEGGEVAFIKKMIAESQSFRRQVLWFTTLVSRGENLPPLYRALTEAGAVKVVKKEMAQGQKQSRFIAWTFMDDDQRRRFITRKR
;
A
#
# COMPACT_ATOMS: atom_id res chain seq x y z
N MET A 1 -14.09 -36.56 -16.31
CA MET A 1 -14.00 -35.20 -16.90
C MET A 1 -14.58 -34.24 -15.90
N GLY A 2 -13.74 -33.42 -15.26
CA GLY A 2 -14.18 -32.41 -14.31
C GLY A 2 -13.30 -31.20 -14.51
N GLN A 3 -13.72 -30.27 -15.36
CA GLN A 3 -13.09 -28.96 -15.44
C GLN A 3 -14.00 -27.93 -14.81
N ASN A 4 -13.33 -27.13 -13.99
CA ASN A 4 -13.79 -26.26 -12.93
C ASN A 4 -13.97 -24.82 -13.44
N LYS A 5 -14.74 -24.05 -12.66
CA LYS A 5 -14.56 -22.62 -12.40
C LYS A 5 -14.90 -21.62 -13.50
N ASP A 6 -16.20 -21.35 -13.61
CA ASP A 6 -16.68 -19.98 -13.74
C ASP A 6 -16.77 -19.33 -12.35
N ASP A 7 -15.61 -19.08 -11.73
CA ASP A 7 -15.54 -18.07 -10.67
C ASP A 7 -15.64 -16.71 -11.37
N ALA A 8 -16.87 -16.26 -11.63
CA ALA A 8 -17.15 -14.92 -12.08
C ALA A 8 -16.55 -13.93 -11.07
N LEU A 9 -15.33 -13.48 -11.36
CA LEU A 9 -14.63 -12.50 -10.56
C LEU A 9 -15.48 -11.23 -10.58
N ASN A 10 -16.05 -10.87 -9.44
CA ASN A 10 -16.91 -9.69 -9.21
C ASN A 10 -16.15 -8.35 -9.34
N PHE A 11 -15.24 -8.24 -10.30
CA PHE A 11 -14.41 -7.06 -10.53
C PHE A 11 -14.65 -6.57 -11.96
N GLY A 12 -15.58 -5.63 -12.11
CA GLY A 12 -15.88 -4.94 -13.37
C GLY A 12 -14.89 -3.84 -13.75
N GLY A 13 -13.60 -4.02 -13.45
CA GLY A 13 -12.54 -3.07 -13.78
C GLY A 13 -11.97 -3.30 -15.19
N GLN A 14 -11.31 -2.30 -15.77
CA GLN A 14 -10.57 -2.48 -17.03
C GLN A 14 -9.42 -3.48 -16.82
N GLN A 15 -9.01 -4.22 -17.86
CA GLN A 15 -7.95 -5.26 -17.73
C GLN A 15 -6.65 -4.73 -17.08
N GLN A 16 -6.33 -3.44 -17.29
CA GLN A 16 -5.18 -2.76 -16.68
C GLN A 16 -5.35 -2.41 -15.18
N GLU A 17 -6.58 -2.42 -14.66
CA GLU A 17 -6.89 -2.31 -13.23
C GLU A 17 -6.87 -3.68 -12.53
N LEU A 18 -7.00 -4.76 -13.30
CA LEU A 18 -7.13 -6.13 -12.79
C LEU A 18 -5.80 -6.88 -12.72
N TRP A 19 -4.79 -6.46 -13.50
CA TRP A 19 -3.52 -7.18 -13.61
C TRP A 19 -2.32 -6.22 -13.61
N CYS A 20 -1.43 -6.43 -12.64
CA CYS A 20 -0.04 -5.98 -12.70
C CYS A 20 0.85 -7.22 -12.77
N GLU A 21 1.90 -7.19 -13.58
CA GLU A 21 2.91 -8.24 -13.57
C GLU A 21 3.52 -8.36 -12.16
N GLY A 22 3.44 -9.54 -11.54
CA GLY A 22 3.81 -9.76 -10.14
C GLY A 22 2.74 -9.38 -9.10
N GLY A 23 1.54 -9.01 -9.52
CA GLY A 23 0.36 -8.79 -8.68
C GLY A 23 0.46 -7.59 -7.72
N GLU A 24 -0.43 -7.57 -6.72
CA GLU A 24 -0.52 -6.50 -5.72
C GLU A 24 0.82 -6.21 -5.03
N VAL A 25 1.59 -7.25 -4.69
CA VAL A 25 2.87 -7.10 -4.00
C VAL A 25 3.88 -6.35 -4.87
N ALA A 26 4.02 -6.70 -6.14
CA ALA A 26 4.95 -6.03 -7.05
C ALA A 26 4.54 -4.57 -7.27
N PHE A 27 3.25 -4.31 -7.46
CA PHE A 27 2.71 -2.97 -7.60
C PHE A 27 3.02 -2.09 -6.38
N ILE A 28 2.72 -2.57 -5.17
CA ILE A 28 2.99 -1.80 -3.95
C ILE A 28 4.49 -1.64 -3.70
N LYS A 29 5.32 -2.66 -4.00
CA LYS A 29 6.79 -2.51 -3.92
C LYS A 29 7.31 -1.40 -4.83
N LYS A 30 6.80 -1.32 -6.06
CA LYS A 30 7.12 -0.23 -6.99
C LYS A 30 6.71 1.13 -6.42
N MET A 31 5.49 1.22 -5.88
CA MET A 31 5.01 2.44 -5.21
C MET A 31 5.89 2.86 -4.03
N ILE A 32 6.32 1.91 -3.20
CA ILE A 32 7.26 2.15 -2.09
C ILE A 32 8.59 2.70 -2.63
N ALA A 33 9.15 2.08 -3.66
CA ALA A 33 10.41 2.51 -4.25
C ALA A 33 10.32 3.94 -4.81
N GLU A 34 9.28 4.24 -5.59
CA GLU A 34 9.04 5.56 -6.19
C GLU A 34 8.77 6.65 -5.14
N SER A 35 8.13 6.30 -4.02
CA SER A 35 7.81 7.26 -2.95
C SER A 35 9.04 7.93 -2.33
N GLN A 36 10.22 7.30 -2.41
CA GLN A 36 11.48 7.87 -1.92
C GLN A 36 11.83 9.20 -2.61
N SER A 37 11.56 9.32 -3.91
CA SER A 37 11.81 10.55 -4.68
C SER A 37 10.96 11.72 -4.20
N PHE A 38 9.81 11.43 -3.57
CA PHE A 38 8.85 12.42 -3.08
C PHE A 38 8.89 12.57 -1.54
N ARG A 39 9.87 11.97 -0.88
CA ARG A 39 9.96 11.88 0.60
C ARG A 39 9.89 13.19 1.37
N ARG A 40 10.28 14.30 0.75
CA ARG A 40 10.25 15.66 1.35
C ARG A 40 8.97 16.43 1.04
N GLN A 41 8.19 15.98 0.08
CA GLN A 41 7.02 16.68 -0.45
C GLN A 41 5.71 16.10 0.09
N VAL A 42 5.70 14.82 0.44
CA VAL A 42 4.52 14.09 0.88
C VAL A 42 4.69 13.66 2.33
N LEU A 43 3.72 14.01 3.17
CA LEU A 43 3.73 13.68 4.60
C LEU A 43 3.48 12.19 4.85
N TRP A 44 2.49 11.62 4.17
CA TRP A 44 2.10 10.22 4.28
C TRP A 44 1.77 9.65 2.90
N PHE A 45 2.33 8.48 2.61
CA PHE A 45 1.92 7.64 1.50
C PHE A 45 1.04 6.53 2.05
N THR A 46 0.01 6.15 1.31
CA THR A 46 -0.96 5.14 1.76
C THR A 46 -1.36 4.22 0.63
N THR A 47 -1.59 2.95 0.95
CA THR A 47 -2.20 2.01 0.01
C THR A 47 -3.03 0.96 0.74
N LEU A 48 -4.07 0.47 0.06
CA LEU A 48 -4.86 -0.68 0.50
C LEU A 48 -4.07 -1.97 0.26
N VAL A 49 -4.29 -2.95 1.12
CA VAL A 49 -3.72 -4.29 1.00
C VAL A 49 -4.86 -5.31 1.11
N SER A 50 -5.07 -6.08 0.06
CA SER A 50 -6.18 -7.02 -0.06
C SER A 50 -5.99 -8.25 0.83
N ARG A 51 -4.76 -8.77 0.93
CA ARG A 51 -4.43 -9.99 1.69
C ARG A 51 -3.37 -9.73 2.75
N GLY A 52 -3.59 -10.25 3.95
CA GLY A 52 -2.63 -10.10 5.07
C GLY A 52 -1.27 -10.71 4.82
N GLU A 53 -1.23 -11.80 4.03
CA GLU A 53 -0.02 -12.50 3.62
C GLU A 53 0.93 -11.62 2.78
N ASN A 54 0.41 -10.55 2.18
CA ASN A 54 1.23 -9.59 1.45
C ASN A 54 2.00 -8.64 2.38
N LEU A 55 1.64 -8.53 3.67
CA LEU A 55 2.28 -7.57 4.58
C LEU A 55 3.76 -7.84 4.85
N PRO A 56 4.22 -9.07 5.15
CA PRO A 56 5.64 -9.32 5.43
C PRO A 56 6.61 -8.85 4.33
N PRO A 57 6.43 -9.16 3.03
CA PRO A 57 7.32 -8.64 1.99
C PRO A 57 7.21 -7.13 1.79
N LEU A 58 6.05 -6.51 2.09
CA LEU A 58 5.88 -5.06 2.00
C LEU A 58 6.57 -4.32 3.15
N TYR A 59 6.56 -4.87 4.37
CA TYR A 59 7.32 -4.30 5.48
C TYR A 59 8.82 -4.32 5.22
N ARG A 60 9.35 -5.41 4.64
CA ARG A 60 10.76 -5.47 4.23
C ARG A 60 11.10 -4.37 3.23
N ALA A 61 10.28 -4.21 2.19
CA ALA A 61 10.47 -3.15 1.19
C ALA A 61 10.40 -1.74 1.79
N LEU A 62 9.50 -1.50 2.75
CA LEU A 62 9.39 -0.22 3.47
C LEU A 62 10.64 0.07 4.32
N THR A 63 11.17 -0.94 5.00
CA THR A 63 12.43 -0.82 5.75
C THR A 63 13.60 -0.51 4.82
N GLU A 64 13.73 -1.24 3.72
CA GLU A 64 14.77 -1.02 2.71
C GLU A 64 14.69 0.37 2.07
N ALA A 65 13.47 0.87 1.82
CA ALA A 65 13.24 2.22 1.32
C ALA A 65 13.51 3.33 2.35
N GLY A 66 13.76 2.99 3.62
CA GLY A 66 14.04 3.96 4.68
C GLY A 66 12.80 4.67 5.22
N ALA A 67 11.62 4.04 5.15
CA ALA A 67 10.44 4.56 5.84
C ALA A 67 10.70 4.59 7.36
N VAL A 68 10.55 5.77 7.97
CA VAL A 68 10.86 5.97 9.40
C VAL A 68 9.69 5.61 10.30
N LYS A 69 8.47 5.57 9.73
CA LYS A 69 7.28 5.12 10.43
C LYS A 69 6.31 4.47 9.47
N VAL A 70 5.80 3.31 9.87
CA VAL A 70 4.80 2.54 9.15
C VAL A 70 3.63 2.28 10.09
N VAL A 71 2.42 2.56 9.62
CA VAL A 71 1.17 2.32 10.34
C VAL A 71 0.35 1.34 9.52
N LYS A 72 -0.22 0.35 10.19
CA LYS A 72 -1.21 -0.55 9.63
C LYS A 72 -2.55 -0.28 10.32
N LYS A 73 -3.63 -0.24 9.53
CA LYS A 73 -4.98 -0.18 10.07
C LYS A 73 -5.84 -1.25 9.40
N GLU A 74 -6.43 -2.09 10.24
CA GLU A 74 -7.47 -3.02 9.82
C GLU A 74 -8.77 -2.26 9.62
N MET A 75 -9.52 -2.62 8.58
CA MET A 75 -10.83 -2.09 8.25
C MET A 75 -11.78 -3.26 7.98
N ALA A 76 -12.79 -3.40 8.82
CA ALA A 76 -13.83 -4.42 8.65
C ALA A 76 -15.12 -3.74 8.20
N GLN A 77 -15.64 -4.14 7.04
CA GLN A 77 -17.00 -3.82 6.62
C GLN A 77 -17.72 -5.11 6.20
N GLY A 78 -18.65 -5.57 7.04
CA GLY A 78 -19.30 -6.86 6.85
C GLY A 78 -18.30 -8.02 6.78
N GLN A 79 -18.42 -8.86 5.75
CA GLN A 79 -17.52 -10.01 5.54
C GLN A 79 -16.18 -9.66 4.89
N LYS A 80 -16.00 -8.41 4.45
CA LYS A 80 -14.76 -7.99 3.77
C LYS A 80 -13.78 -7.42 4.79
N GLN A 81 -12.72 -8.18 5.07
CA GLN A 81 -11.56 -7.69 5.80
C GLN A 81 -10.61 -6.99 4.81
N SER A 82 -10.52 -5.67 4.89
CA SER A 82 -9.49 -4.91 4.18
C SER A 82 -8.53 -4.29 5.18
N ARG A 83 -7.34 -3.94 4.74
CA ARG A 83 -6.39 -3.19 5.56
C ARG A 83 -5.72 -2.14 4.70
N PHE A 84 -5.24 -1.08 5.31
CA PHE A 84 -4.32 -0.18 4.64
C PHE A 84 -3.04 -0.07 5.43
N ILE A 85 -1.96 0.18 4.70
CA ILE A 85 -0.69 0.59 5.25
C ILE A 85 -0.45 2.06 4.88
N ALA A 86 0.10 2.80 5.82
CA ALA A 86 0.54 4.17 5.65
C ALA A 86 2.00 4.26 6.07
N TRP A 87 2.83 4.96 5.31
CA TRP A 87 4.23 5.17 5.67
C TRP A 87 4.66 6.61 5.42
N THR A 88 5.70 7.01 6.14
CA THR A 88 6.31 8.32 6.03
C THR A 88 7.82 8.19 6.13
N PHE A 89 8.50 9.11 5.46
CA PHE A 89 9.95 9.32 5.57
C PHE A 89 10.30 10.47 6.52
N MET A 90 9.28 11.10 7.12
CA MET A 90 9.45 12.21 8.04
C MET A 90 9.31 11.73 9.49
N ASP A 91 10.33 12.01 10.30
CA ASP A 91 10.27 11.80 11.75
C ASP A 91 9.23 12.73 12.42
N ASP A 92 9.00 12.55 13.70
CA ASP A 92 7.94 13.27 14.42
C ASP A 92 8.12 14.80 14.38
N ASP A 93 9.36 15.30 14.41
CA ASP A 93 9.65 16.73 14.37
C ASP A 93 9.54 17.29 12.95
N GLN A 94 10.01 16.57 11.95
CA GLN A 94 9.82 16.91 10.54
C GLN A 94 8.34 16.98 10.19
N ARG A 95 7.52 16.05 10.68
CA ARG A 95 6.06 16.07 10.47
C ARG A 95 5.39 17.28 11.12
N ARG A 96 5.75 17.61 12.36
CA ARG A 96 5.25 18.82 13.04
C ARG A 96 5.56 20.06 12.22
N ARG A 97 6.82 20.23 11.78
CA ARG A 97 7.26 21.36 10.95
C ARG A 97 6.51 21.42 9.62
N PHE A 98 6.30 20.28 8.97
CA PHE A 98 5.58 20.19 7.71
C PHE A 98 4.13 20.69 7.84
N ILE A 99 3.44 20.32 8.92
CA ILE A 99 2.05 20.72 9.19
C ILE A 99 1.96 22.21 9.57
N THR A 100 2.93 22.73 10.33
CA THR A 100 2.93 24.14 10.78
C THR A 100 3.39 25.13 9.71
N ARG A 101 3.90 24.65 8.57
CA ARG A 101 4.35 25.51 7.48
C ARG A 101 3.14 26.28 6.95
N LYS A 102 3.09 27.59 7.22
CA LYS A 102 2.08 28.49 6.61
C LYS A 102 2.14 28.32 5.09
N ARG A 103 0.98 28.07 4.49
CA ARG A 103 0.80 28.13 3.04
C ARG A 103 0.95 29.56 2.55
#